data_AF-A0A1V3XEX6-F1
#
_entry.id   AF-A0A1V3XEX6-F1
#
_cell.length_a   1.000
_cell.length_b   1.000
_cell.length_c   1.000
_cell.angle_alpha   90.00
_cell.angle_beta   90.00
_cell.angle_gamma   90.00
#
_symmetry.space_group_name_H-M   'P 1'
#
loop_
_entity.id
_entity.type
_entity.pdbx_description
1 polymer ?
#
loop_
_entity_poly.entity_id
_entity_poly.type
_entity_poly.pdbx_seq_one_letter_code
_entity_poly.pdbx_strand_id
1 'polypeptide(L)' 'MTTEQLAQAIRRGDRAALPRAITLLESTRKDHREHAQQLLLALQPDSGKAHRVGITGVPGVASPPPSRLSGCT' A
#
# COMPACT_ATOMS: atom_id res chain seq x y z
N MET A 1 -17.25 0.48 6.57
CA MET A 1 -16.25 1.53 6.86
C MET A 1 -16.44 2.59 5.79
N THR A 2 -16.71 3.84 6.16
CA THR A 2 -16.92 4.94 5.19
C THR A 2 -15.57 5.43 4.63
N THR A 3 -15.62 6.23 3.57
CA THR A 3 -14.43 6.85 2.95
C THR A 3 -13.61 7.63 3.98
N GLU A 4 -14.24 8.53 4.74
CA GLU A 4 -13.60 9.28 5.83
C GLU A 4 -12.98 8.41 6.91
N GLN A 5 -13.67 7.34 7.34
CA GLN A 5 -13.14 6.44 8.37
C GLN A 5 -11.87 5.75 7.87
N LEU A 6 -11.89 5.28 6.63
CA LEU A 6 -10.73 4.64 6.00
C LEU A 6 -9.58 5.64 5.81
N ALA A 7 -9.87 6.86 5.35
CA ALA A 7 -8.89 7.92 5.19
C ALA A 7 -8.22 8.29 6.53
N GLN A 8 -9.00 8.42 7.61
CA GLN A 8 -8.46 8.69 8.95
C GLN A 8 -7.59 7.54 9.47
N ALA A 9 -8.00 6.29 9.25
CA ALA A 9 -7.21 5.13 9.66
C ALA A 9 -5.86 5.09 8.92
N ILE A 10 -5.84 5.40 7.62
CA ILE A 10 -4.62 5.50 6.82
C ILE A 10 -3.73 6.64 7.35
N ARG A 11 -4.29 7.82 7.62
CA ARG A 11 -3.53 8.96 8.18
C ARG A 11 -2.91 8.65 9.54
N ARG A 12 -3.55 7.79 10.34
CA ARG A 12 -3.03 7.32 11.64
C ARG A 12 -1.99 6.21 11.52
N GLY A 13 -1.73 5.70 10.31
CA GLY A 13 -0.78 4.62 10.08
C GLY A 13 -1.31 3.23 10.44
N ASP A 14 -2.63 3.02 10.42
CA ASP A 14 -3.23 1.70 10.66
C ASP A 14 -2.81 0.71 9.57
N ARG A 15 -2.05 -0.31 9.98
CA ARG A 15 -1.51 -1.36 9.10
C ARG A 15 -2.60 -2.22 8.47
N ALA A 16 -3.79 -2.33 9.07
CA ALA A 16 -4.91 -3.08 8.50
C ALA A 16 -5.72 -2.24 7.50
N ALA A 17 -5.69 -0.91 7.62
CA ALA A 17 -6.40 0.00 6.73
C ALA A 17 -5.74 0.11 5.35
N LEU A 18 -4.40 0.10 5.31
CA LEU A 18 -3.62 0.20 4.07
C LEU A 18 -3.93 -0.90 3.04
N PRO A 19 -3.85 -2.21 3.36
CA PRO A 19 -4.14 -3.27 2.39
C PRO A 19 -5.60 -3.23 1.92
N ARG A 20 -6.55 -2.85 2.79
CA ARG A 20 -7.96 -2.68 2.39
C ARG A 20 -8.13 -1.58 1.36
N ALA A 21 -7.43 -0.46 1.53
CA ALA A 21 -7.44 0.62 0.54
C ALA A 21 -6.82 0.18 -0.79
N ILE A 22 -5.71 -0.56 -0.77
CA ILE A 22 -5.09 -1.13 -1.98
C ILE A 22 -6.07 -2.06 -2.69
N THR A 23 -6.69 -3.00 -1.98
CA THR A 23 -7.70 -3.91 -2.56
C THR A 23 -8.90 -3.16 -3.15
N LEU A 24 -9.34 -2.08 -2.50
CA LEU A 24 -10.41 -1.23 -3.03
C LEU A 24 -10.01 -0.59 -4.37
N LEU A 25 -8.75 -0.12 -4.47
CA LEU A 25 -8.18 0.48 -5.68
C LEU A 25 -7.94 -0.53 -6.81
N GLU A 26 -7.54 -1.75 -6.49
CA GLU A 26 -7.31 -2.83 -7.46
C GLU A 26 -8.63 -3.47 -7.98
N SER A 27 -9.75 -3.18 -7.32
CA SER A 27 -11.04 -3.76 -7.69
C SER A 27 -11.62 -3.17 -8.99
N THR A 28 -12.15 -4.04 -9.85
CA THR A 28 -12.77 -3.65 -11.13
C THR A 28 -14.25 -3.25 -11.01
N ARG A 29 -14.88 -3.50 -9.86
CA ARG A 29 -16.29 -3.17 -9.59
C ARG A 29 -16.51 -1.65 -9.66
N LYS A 30 -17.61 -1.21 -10.29
CA LYS A 30 -17.90 0.21 -10.49
C LYS A 30 -18.06 0.98 -9.16
N ASP A 31 -18.81 0.41 -8.22
CA ASP A 31 -19.01 1.01 -6.89
C ASP A 31 -17.68 1.19 -6.14
N HIS A 32 -16.78 0.20 -6.24
CA HIS A 32 -15.46 0.29 -5.62
C HIS A 32 -14.58 1.36 -6.28
N ARG A 33 -14.68 1.53 -7.61
CA ARG A 33 -13.94 2.58 -8.33
C ARG A 33 -14.37 3.98 -7.89
N GLU A 34 -15.67 4.23 -7.76
CA GLU A 34 -16.19 5.50 -7.25
C GLU A 34 -15.71 5.74 -5.81
N HIS A 35 -15.80 4.71 -4.96
CA HIS A 35 -15.34 4.77 -3.57
C HIS A 35 -13.83 5.03 -3.46
N ALA A 36 -13.02 4.37 -4.30
CA ALA A 36 -11.57 4.55 -4.37
C ALA A 36 -11.18 5.95 -4.86
N GLN A 37 -11.90 6.52 -5.83
CA GLN A 37 -11.66 7.89 -6.29
C GLN A 37 -11.91 8.90 -5.17
N GLN A 38 -13.01 8.76 -4.43
CA GLN A 38 -13.28 9.62 -3.28
C GLN A 38 -12.20 9.49 -2.20
N LEU A 39 -11.72 8.27 -1.94
CA LEU A 39 -10.63 8.04 -1.00
C LEU A 39 -9.34 8.73 -1.43
N LEU A 40 -8.99 8.65 -2.72
CA LEU A 40 -7.82 9.31 -3.29
C LEU A 40 -7.90 10.83 -3.15
N LEU A 41 -9.04 11.43 -3.48
CA LEU A 41 -9.28 12.87 -3.29
C LEU A 41 -9.09 13.30 -1.83
N ALA A 42 -9.60 12.49 -0.89
CA ALA A 42 -9.46 12.76 0.55
C ALA A 42 -8.02 12.64 1.07
N LEU A 43 -7.17 11.83 0.42
CA LEU A 43 -5.76 11.61 0.79
C LEU A 43 -4.76 12.43 -0.04
N GLN A 44 -5.22 13.10 -1.09
CA GLN A 44 -4.43 13.94 -1.97
C GLN A 44 -3.59 15.00 -1.23
N PRO A 45 -4.09 15.74 -0.21
CA PRO A 45 -3.29 16.76 0.49
C PRO A 45 -2.15 16.19 1.35
N ASP A 46 -2.21 14.91 1.74
CA ASP A 46 -1.14 14.25 2.50
C ASP A 46 -0.11 13.55 1.60
N SER A 47 -0.45 13.36 0.33
CA SER A 47 0.38 12.69 -0.65
C SER A 47 1.52 13.60 -1.14
N GLY A 48 2.70 13.03 -1.41
CA GLY A 48 3.86 13.77 -1.94
C GLY A 48 4.95 14.10 -0.92
N LYS A 49 4.72 13.84 0.37
CA LYS A 49 5.74 13.98 1.43
C LYS A 49 6.74 12.81 1.52
N ALA A 50 6.58 11.79 0.68
CA ALA A 50 7.41 10.59 0.69
C ALA A 50 8.54 10.69 -0.34
N HIS A 51 9.75 10.25 0.04
CA HIS A 51 10.84 10.05 -0.90
C HIS A 51 10.54 8.85 -1.80
N ARG A 52 10.47 9.07 -3.11
CA ARG A 52 10.26 8.02 -4.12
C ARG A 52 11.62 7.65 -4.70
N VAL A 53 12.12 6.46 -4.37
CA VAL A 53 13.38 5.93 -4.91
C VAL A 53 13.05 4.92 -6.00
N GLY A 54 13.44 5.20 -7.25
CA GLY A 54 13.35 4.26 -8.35
C GLY A 54 14.56 3.33 -8.33
N ILE A 55 14.35 2.04 -8.08
CA ILE A 55 15.40 1.03 -8.18
C ILE A 55 15.34 0.45 -9.59
N THR A 56 16.36 0.73 -10.39
CA THR A 56 16.51 0.17 -11.75
C THR A 56 17.79 -0.65 -11.81
N GLY A 57 17.72 -1.85 -12.36
CA GLY A 57 18.86 -2.71 -12.63
C GLY A 57 18.49 -3.79 -13.62
N VAL A 58 19.48 -4.29 -14.37
CA VAL A 58 19.32 -5.51 -15.18
C VAL A 58 18.97 -6.67 -14.23
N PRO A 59 17.97 -7.51 -14.56
CA PRO A 59 17.56 -8.61 -13.68
C PRO A 59 18.71 -9.61 -13.57
N GLY A 60 19.34 -9.71 -12.39
CA GLY A 60 20.44 -10.65 -12.19
C GLY A 60 21.24 -10.56 -10.89
N VAL A 61 21.18 -9.46 -10.13
CA VAL A 61 21.88 -9.34 -8.83
C VAL A 61 20.87 -9.23 -7.70
N ALA A 62 20.21 -10.33 -7.41
CA ALA A 62 19.61 -10.55 -6.10
C ALA A 62 19.82 -12.02 -5.75
N SER A 63 21.04 -12.35 -5.33
CA SER A 63 21.22 -13.51 -4.48
C SER A 63 20.76 -13.07 -3.09
N PRO A 64 19.57 -13.50 -2.59
CA PRO A 64 19.40 -13.48 -1.14
C PRO A 64 20.54 -14.32 -0.55
N PRO A 65 21.22 -13.89 0.53
CA PRO A 65 22.13 -14.79 1.22
C PRO A 65 21.34 -16.06 1.55
N PRO A 66 21.94 -17.26 1.47
CA PRO A 66 21.24 -18.47 1.85
C PRO A 66 20.71 -18.22 3.26
N SER A 67 19.38 -18.22 3.40
CA SER A 67 18.71 -18.26 4.67
C SER A 67 19.42 -19.32 5.49
N ARG A 68 20.10 -18.90 6.58
CA ARG A 68 20.53 -19.83 7.61
C ARG A 68 19.27 -20.54 8.08
N LEU A 69 19.03 -21.72 7.53
CA LEU A 69 18.27 -22.79 8.17
C LEU A 69 19.02 -23.11 9.46
N SER A 70 18.74 -22.34 10.51
CA SER A 70 19.05 -22.75 11.87
C SER A 70 17.79 -23.41 12.42
N GLY A 71 17.49 -24.59 11.90
CA GLY A 71 16.77 -25.58 12.69
C GLY A 71 17.76 -26.16 13.71
N CYS A 72 17.43 -26.09 14.99
CA CYS A 72 17.82 -27.01 16.07
C CYS A 72 17.45 -26.41 17.42
N THR A 73 16.21 -26.57 17.87
CA THR A 73 15.82 -27.31 19.08
C THR A 73 14.30 -27.37 19.19
#